data_AF-A0A955WFP0-F1
#
_entry.id   AF-A0A955WFP0-F1
#
_cell.length_a   1.000
_cell.length_b   1.000
_cell.length_c   1.000
_cell.angle_alpha   90.00
_cell.angle_beta   90.00
_cell.angle_gamma   90.00
#
_symmetry.space_group_name_H-M   'P 1'
#
loop_
_entity.id
_entity.type
_entity.pdbx_description
1 polymer ?
#
loop_
_entity_poly.entity_id
_entity_poly.type
_entity_poly.pdbx_seq_one_letter_code
_entity_poly.pdbx_strand_id
1 'polypeptide(L)'
;MLYAPPSVVEILLGPDGAERARRPPVDVEANINEESRAVRWTGRKMPRAEVCRRFVFRRTVQIRHVDGVTYDYLFEMARSLQEKDEMVMLGGGEGGKQPLVFQTNGTPCRGFLEGRVDGERYKLLLHLSNMELKRPDGAGEAAS
;
A
#
# COMPACT_ATOMS: atom_id res chain seq x y z
N MET A 1 -45.62 1.67 -19.67
CA MET A 1 -44.66 1.08 -18.72
C MET A 1 -43.63 2.14 -18.36
N LEU A 2 -43.70 2.73 -17.16
CA LEU A 2 -42.59 3.53 -16.62
C LEU A 2 -41.58 2.57 -16.01
N TYR A 3 -40.64 2.10 -16.83
CA TYR A 3 -39.45 1.40 -16.33
C TYR A 3 -38.37 2.44 -16.09
N ALA A 4 -38.18 2.84 -14.83
CA ALA A 4 -37.01 3.59 -14.42
C ALA A 4 -35.96 2.58 -13.91
N PRO A 5 -34.80 2.43 -14.57
CA PRO A 5 -33.76 1.55 -14.06
C PRO A 5 -33.26 2.06 -12.69
N PRO A 6 -32.92 1.16 -11.75
CA PRO A 6 -32.40 1.57 -10.46
C PRO A 6 -31.10 2.38 -10.62
N SER A 7 -30.98 3.49 -9.93
CA SER A 7 -29.74 4.26 -9.88
C SER A 7 -28.80 3.68 -8.81
N VAL A 8 -27.60 3.29 -9.24
CA VAL A 8 -26.55 2.85 -8.32
C VAL A 8 -25.89 4.07 -7.71
N VAL A 9 -25.74 4.08 -6.38
CA VAL A 9 -25.06 5.14 -5.64
C VAL A 9 -23.98 4.54 -4.74
N GLU A 10 -22.85 5.23 -4.65
CA GLU A 10 -21.78 4.96 -3.70
C GLU A 10 -22.06 5.78 -2.43
N ILE A 11 -22.10 5.09 -1.27
CA ILE A 11 -22.26 5.70 0.05
C ILE A 11 -20.94 5.59 0.80
N LEU A 12 -20.34 6.72 1.18
CA LEU A 12 -19.14 6.77 2.00
C LEU A 12 -19.50 6.87 3.47
N LEU A 13 -19.18 5.84 4.25
CA LEU A 13 -19.39 5.82 5.69
C LEU A 13 -18.13 6.29 6.44
N GLY A 14 -18.36 7.01 7.53
CA GLY A 14 -17.32 7.35 8.50
C GLY A 14 -16.95 6.15 9.38
N PRO A 15 -15.85 6.26 10.16
CA PRO A 15 -15.45 5.23 11.13
C PRO A 15 -16.50 4.95 12.23
N ASP A 16 -17.41 5.91 12.45
CA ASP A 16 -18.57 5.86 13.35
C ASP A 16 -19.81 5.24 12.71
N GLY A 17 -19.74 4.85 11.42
CA GLY A 17 -20.87 4.34 10.64
C GLY A 17 -21.80 5.42 10.11
N ALA A 18 -21.54 6.71 10.37
CA ALA A 18 -22.35 7.80 9.85
C ALA A 18 -22.07 8.03 8.35
N GLU A 19 -23.12 8.28 7.56
CA GLU A 19 -22.98 8.61 6.14
C GLU A 19 -22.33 9.99 5.97
N ARG A 20 -21.20 10.03 5.26
CA ARG A 20 -20.45 11.25 4.97
C ARG A 20 -20.73 11.81 3.58
N ALA A 21 -21.00 10.95 2.61
CA ALA A 21 -21.30 11.36 1.24
C ALA A 21 -22.08 10.30 0.48
N ARG A 22 -22.87 10.76 -0.48
CA ARG A 22 -23.60 9.94 -1.47
C ARG A 22 -23.35 10.49 -2.86
N ARG A 23 -22.87 9.65 -3.77
CA ARG A 23 -22.53 10.07 -5.14
C ARG A 23 -22.70 8.94 -6.15
N PRO A 24 -22.75 9.23 -7.46
CA PRO A 24 -22.58 8.20 -8.48
C PRO A 24 -21.22 7.50 -8.32
N PRO A 25 -21.11 6.19 -8.61
CA PRO A 25 -19.83 5.49 -8.63
C PRO A 25 -18.85 6.19 -9.58
N VAL A 26 -17.60 6.30 -9.16
CA VAL A 26 -16.51 6.80 -10.01
C VAL A 26 -15.62 5.61 -10.35
N ASP A 27 -15.47 5.33 -11.64
CA ASP A 27 -14.57 4.28 -12.08
C ASP A 27 -13.10 4.68 -11.83
N VAL A 28 -12.33 3.73 -11.29
CA VAL A 28 -10.91 3.89 -11.02
C VAL A 28 -10.16 2.85 -11.84
N GLU A 29 -9.35 3.31 -12.79
CA GLU A 29 -8.49 2.43 -13.58
C GLU A 29 -7.35 1.84 -12.75
N ALA A 30 -6.84 0.69 -13.20
CA ALA A 30 -5.58 0.16 -12.70
C ALA A 30 -4.43 1.11 -13.07
N ASN A 31 -3.55 1.40 -12.10
CA ASN A 31 -2.40 2.29 -12.31
C ASN A 31 -1.05 1.58 -12.12
N ILE A 32 -1.08 0.25 -12.12
CA ILE A 32 0.09 -0.62 -12.11
C ILE A 32 -0.07 -1.63 -13.23
N ASN A 33 0.81 -1.56 -14.22
CA ASN A 33 0.91 -2.48 -15.35
C ASN A 33 2.29 -2.32 -16.02
N GLU A 34 2.58 -3.19 -16.97
CA GLU A 34 3.83 -3.16 -17.76
C GLU A 34 3.91 -1.92 -18.66
N GLU A 35 2.76 -1.40 -19.10
CA GLU A 35 2.66 -0.41 -20.16
C GLU A 35 2.60 1.05 -19.64
N SER A 36 2.06 1.30 -18.45
CA SER A 36 1.64 2.65 -18.04
C SER A 36 1.93 3.14 -16.62
N ARG A 37 2.78 2.48 -15.80
CA ARG A 37 3.70 3.12 -14.81
C ARG A 37 4.20 2.11 -13.76
N ALA A 38 5.50 1.82 -13.78
CA ALA A 38 6.15 1.04 -12.74
C ALA A 38 5.93 1.66 -11.35
N VAL A 39 5.75 0.79 -10.35
CA VAL A 39 5.67 1.21 -8.94
C VAL A 39 6.93 1.99 -8.57
N ARG A 40 6.74 3.20 -8.02
CA ARG A 40 7.86 4.10 -7.71
C ARG A 40 8.35 3.92 -6.29
N TRP A 41 9.67 3.79 -6.16
CA TRP A 41 10.39 3.94 -4.91
C TRP A 41 10.32 5.40 -4.45
N THR A 42 9.50 5.71 -3.45
CA THR A 42 9.26 7.11 -3.06
C THR A 42 10.38 7.71 -2.21
N GLY A 43 11.33 6.88 -1.74
CA GLY A 43 12.37 7.28 -0.81
C GLY A 43 11.88 7.55 0.62
N ARG A 44 10.56 7.51 0.87
CA ARG A 44 10.00 7.63 2.22
C ARG A 44 10.21 6.34 2.99
N LYS A 45 11.28 6.31 3.77
CA LYS A 45 11.61 5.21 4.68
C LYS A 45 10.99 5.46 6.04
N MET A 46 10.58 4.38 6.69
CA MET A 46 9.99 4.39 8.02
C MET A 46 10.50 3.18 8.79
N PRO A 47 10.80 3.30 10.10
CA PRO A 47 11.16 2.15 10.93
C PRO A 47 10.08 1.06 10.83
N ARG A 48 10.50 -0.19 10.66
CA ARG A 48 9.58 -1.33 10.49
C ARG A 48 8.57 -1.40 11.64
N ALA A 49 9.05 -1.21 12.86
CA ALA A 49 8.21 -1.24 14.07
C ALA A 49 7.18 -0.10 14.11
N GLU A 50 7.44 1.03 13.45
CA GLU A 50 6.48 2.13 13.31
C GLU A 50 5.39 1.75 12.30
N VAL A 51 5.76 1.24 11.13
CA VAL A 51 4.80 0.85 10.09
C VAL A 51 3.83 -0.22 10.62
N CYS A 52 4.34 -1.24 11.30
CA CYS A 52 3.53 -2.32 11.89
C CYS A 52 2.53 -1.83 12.95
N ARG A 53 2.81 -0.71 13.63
CA ARG A 53 1.90 -0.11 14.63
C ARG A 53 0.92 0.88 14.04
N ARG A 54 1.26 1.50 12.91
CA ARG A 54 0.46 2.55 12.28
C ARG A 54 -0.49 2.04 11.20
N PHE A 55 -0.17 0.94 10.53
CA PHE A 55 -0.93 0.50 9.35
C PHE A 55 -1.47 -0.92 9.53
N VAL A 56 -2.69 -1.15 9.04
CA VAL A 56 -3.26 -2.50 8.95
C VAL A 56 -2.97 -3.04 7.57
N PHE A 57 -2.21 -4.14 7.48
CA PHE A 57 -1.91 -4.78 6.21
C PHE A 57 -3.03 -5.74 5.82
N ARG A 58 -3.58 -5.55 4.62
CA ARG A 58 -4.66 -6.39 4.08
C ARG A 58 -4.13 -7.52 3.22
N ARG A 59 -3.03 -7.29 2.50
CA ARG A 59 -2.42 -8.25 1.58
C ARG A 59 -0.92 -8.06 1.56
N THR A 60 -0.19 -9.16 1.41
CA THR A 60 1.26 -9.14 1.16
C THR A 60 1.54 -9.85 -0.15
N VAL A 61 2.38 -9.25 -0.98
CA VAL A 61 2.85 -9.82 -2.24
C VAL A 61 4.36 -9.99 -2.16
N GLN A 62 4.88 -11.15 -2.55
CA GLN A 62 6.32 -11.35 -2.66
C GLN A 62 6.79 -10.93 -4.05
N ILE A 63 7.78 -10.03 -4.11
CA ILE A 63 8.48 -9.68 -5.34
C ILE A 63 9.65 -10.65 -5.50
N ARG A 64 9.82 -11.16 -6.72
CA ARG A 64 10.85 -12.14 -7.08
C ARG A 64 11.59 -11.66 -8.32
N HIS A 65 12.87 -12.01 -8.38
CA HIS A 65 13.68 -11.85 -9.57
C HIS A 65 13.21 -12.80 -10.67
N VAL A 66 13.52 -12.43 -11.90
CA VAL A 66 13.26 -13.26 -13.09
C VAL A 66 14.56 -13.78 -13.70
N ASP A 67 15.69 -13.17 -13.38
CA ASP A 67 17.03 -13.50 -13.85
C ASP A 67 18.11 -13.14 -12.80
N GLY A 68 19.38 -13.42 -13.09
CA GLY A 68 20.49 -13.13 -12.18
C GLY A 68 20.74 -11.63 -11.97
N VAL A 69 20.49 -10.80 -12.98
CA VAL A 69 20.70 -9.35 -12.88
C VAL A 69 19.67 -8.74 -11.92
N THR A 70 18.40 -9.10 -12.08
CA THR A 70 17.32 -8.69 -11.18
C THR A 70 17.47 -9.30 -9.79
N TYR A 71 18.11 -10.46 -9.65
CA TYR A 71 18.46 -11.03 -8.36
C TYR A 71 19.35 -10.07 -7.56
N ASP A 72 20.47 -9.61 -8.13
CA ASP A 72 21.43 -8.74 -7.43
C ASP A 72 20.78 -7.45 -6.95
N TYR A 73 19.97 -6.80 -7.81
CA TYR A 73 19.26 -5.58 -7.45
C TYR A 73 18.27 -5.78 -6.31
N LEU A 74 17.46 -6.84 -6.36
CA LEU A 74 16.44 -7.10 -5.35
C LEU A 74 17.06 -7.62 -4.04
N PHE A 75 18.17 -8.35 -4.11
CA PHE A 75 18.94 -8.80 -2.95
C PHE A 75 19.52 -7.61 -2.20
N GLU A 76 20.24 -6.71 -2.88
CA GLU A 76 20.85 -5.52 -2.26
C GLU A 76 19.79 -4.57 -1.68
N MET A 77 18.65 -4.44 -2.36
CA MET A 77 17.50 -3.71 -1.85
C MET A 77 16.96 -4.34 -0.56
N ALA A 78 16.77 -5.66 -0.53
CA ALA A 78 16.29 -6.38 0.63
C ALA A 78 17.27 -6.26 1.81
N ARG A 79 18.56 -6.37 1.53
CA ARG A 79 19.66 -6.21 2.48
C ARG A 79 19.65 -4.83 3.11
N SER A 80 19.60 -3.78 2.29
CA SER A 80 19.63 -2.39 2.79
C SER A 80 18.45 -2.07 3.70
N LEU A 81 17.27 -2.61 3.40
CA LEU A 81 16.07 -2.44 4.25
C LEU A 81 16.19 -3.22 5.56
N GLN A 82 16.68 -4.46 5.52
CA GLN A 82 16.89 -5.26 6.73
C GLN A 82 17.94 -4.64 7.66
N GLU A 83 19.10 -4.25 7.12
CA GLU A 83 20.21 -3.67 7.91
C GLU A 83 19.80 -2.39 8.64
N LYS A 84 18.85 -1.62 8.06
CA LYS A 84 18.34 -0.39 8.65
C LYS A 84 17.10 -0.59 9.52
N ASP A 85 16.54 -1.80 9.58
CA ASP A 85 15.23 -2.12 10.17
C ASP A 85 14.12 -1.16 9.69
N GLU A 86 14.10 -0.90 8.38
CA GLU A 86 13.19 0.05 7.74
C GLU A 86 12.34 -0.61 6.65
N MET A 87 11.16 -0.06 6.42
CA MET A 87 10.37 -0.28 5.22
C MET A 87 10.33 0.99 4.39
N VAL A 88 10.23 0.87 3.07
CA VAL A 88 10.02 2.02 2.17
C VAL A 88 8.60 2.04 1.65
N MET A 89 7.99 3.23 1.62
CA MET A 89 6.69 3.41 0.99
C MET A 89 6.83 3.42 -0.54
N LEU A 90 5.95 2.69 -1.20
CA LEU A 90 5.82 2.64 -2.65
C LEU A 90 4.53 3.33 -3.08
N GLY A 91 4.58 4.03 -4.21
CA GLY A 91 3.44 4.75 -4.76
C GLY A 91 3.33 4.62 -6.27
N GLY A 92 2.10 4.78 -6.76
CA GLY A 92 1.74 4.79 -8.17
C GLY A 92 1.79 6.19 -8.78
N GLY A 93 1.56 6.25 -10.10
CA GLY A 93 1.57 7.49 -10.87
C GLY A 93 2.98 8.06 -11.10
N GLU A 94 3.06 9.14 -11.88
CA GLU A 94 4.34 9.74 -12.31
C GLU A 94 5.24 10.14 -11.15
N GLY A 95 4.64 10.67 -10.08
CA GLY A 95 5.35 11.17 -8.92
C GLY A 95 5.42 10.20 -7.74
N GLY A 96 4.92 8.97 -7.88
CA GLY A 96 4.86 8.01 -6.76
C GLY A 96 3.99 8.49 -5.58
N LYS A 97 3.05 9.40 -5.82
CA LYS A 97 2.16 9.97 -4.79
C LYS A 97 0.77 9.35 -4.79
N GLN A 98 0.42 8.61 -5.85
CA GLN A 98 -0.88 7.97 -5.96
C GLN A 98 -0.87 6.63 -5.22
N PRO A 99 -2.02 6.17 -4.69
CA PRO A 99 -2.14 4.81 -4.19
C PRO A 99 -1.93 3.79 -5.31
N LEU A 100 -1.60 2.57 -4.92
CA LEU A 100 -1.47 1.39 -5.78
C LEU A 100 -2.87 0.81 -6.06
N VAL A 101 -3.25 0.76 -7.34
CA VAL A 101 -4.49 0.15 -7.84
C VAL A 101 -4.12 -0.92 -8.86
N PHE A 102 -4.31 -2.19 -8.49
CA PHE A 102 -3.83 -3.34 -9.27
C PHE A 102 -4.79 -3.82 -10.36
N GLN A 103 -6.07 -3.47 -10.26
CA GLN A 103 -7.12 -3.86 -11.20
C GLN A 103 -8.20 -2.77 -11.20
N THR A 104 -8.96 -2.66 -12.29
CA THR A 104 -10.06 -1.69 -12.41
C THR A 104 -11.04 -1.84 -11.27
N ASN A 105 -11.40 -0.73 -10.64
CA ASN A 105 -12.24 -0.66 -9.44
C ASN A 105 -11.69 -1.45 -8.24
N GLY A 106 -10.39 -1.76 -8.25
CA GLY A 106 -9.68 -2.38 -7.15
C GLY A 106 -9.47 -1.41 -5.98
N THR A 107 -9.40 -1.94 -4.76
CA THR A 107 -9.18 -1.13 -3.56
C THR A 107 -7.84 -0.41 -3.61
N PRO A 108 -7.80 0.93 -3.57
CA PRO A 108 -6.54 1.68 -3.53
C PRO A 108 -5.76 1.37 -2.25
N CYS A 109 -4.48 1.05 -2.38
CA CYS A 109 -3.62 0.68 -1.26
C CYS A 109 -2.32 1.50 -1.24
N ARG A 110 -1.80 1.81 -0.05
CA ARG A 110 -0.41 2.20 0.15
C ARG A 110 0.45 0.94 0.18
N GLY A 111 1.57 0.96 -0.55
CA GLY A 111 2.55 -0.12 -0.54
C GLY A 111 3.68 0.17 0.44
N PHE A 112 4.10 -0.83 1.20
CA PHE A 112 5.28 -0.80 2.05
C PHE A 112 6.16 -1.99 1.70
N LEU A 113 7.39 -1.72 1.30
CA LEU A 113 8.33 -2.76 0.93
C LEU A 113 9.21 -3.10 2.12
N GLU A 114 9.19 -4.36 2.52
CA GLU A 114 10.08 -4.94 3.52
C GLU A 114 11.13 -5.81 2.81
N GLY A 115 12.38 -5.66 3.23
CA GLY A 115 13.48 -6.52 2.82
C GLY A 115 13.88 -7.48 3.94
N ARG A 116 14.14 -8.74 3.59
CA ARG A 116 14.81 -9.70 4.47
C ARG A 116 15.88 -10.48 3.71
N VAL A 117 17.00 -10.76 4.35
CA VAL A 117 18.12 -11.55 3.81
C VAL A 117 18.59 -12.60 4.81
N ASP A 118 19.01 -13.75 4.29
CA ASP A 118 19.54 -14.89 5.04
C ASP A 118 20.56 -15.63 4.15
N GLY A 119 21.84 -15.36 4.36
CA GLY A 119 22.91 -15.76 3.44
C GLY A 119 22.67 -15.18 2.05
N GLU A 120 22.63 -16.05 1.04
CA GLU A 120 22.31 -15.72 -0.36
C GLU A 120 20.80 -15.81 -0.67
N ARG A 121 19.94 -15.90 0.35
CA ARG A 121 18.49 -15.91 0.17
C ARG A 121 17.95 -14.55 0.53
N TYR A 122 16.96 -14.08 -0.22
CA TYR A 122 16.22 -12.88 0.14
C TYR A 122 14.71 -13.06 0.06
N LYS A 123 13.98 -12.19 0.75
CA LYS A 123 12.55 -11.96 0.58
C LYS A 123 12.32 -10.46 0.47
N LEU A 124 11.60 -10.07 -0.57
CA LEU A 124 11.12 -8.71 -0.74
C LEU A 124 9.59 -8.77 -0.68
N LEU A 125 9.02 -8.21 0.39
CA LEU A 125 7.59 -8.31 0.70
C LEU A 125 6.95 -6.93 0.51
N LEU A 126 6.00 -6.84 -0.42
CA LEU A 126 5.16 -5.67 -0.60
C LEU A 126 3.89 -5.84 0.23
N HIS A 127 3.85 -5.17 1.38
CA HIS A 127 2.67 -5.07 2.22
C HIS A 127 1.74 -3.97 1.71
N LEU A 128 0.47 -4.32 1.51
CA LEU A 128 -0.56 -3.42 1.02
C LEU A 128 -1.52 -3.07 2.16
N SER A 129 -1.66 -1.78 2.43
CA SER A 129 -2.55 -1.24 3.45
C SER A 129 -3.51 -0.22 2.84
N ASN A 130 -4.77 -0.27 3.23
CA ASN A 130 -5.77 0.74 2.93
C ASN A 130 -6.31 1.42 4.21
N MET A 131 -5.70 1.15 5.36
CA MET A 131 -6.14 1.67 6.66
C MET A 131 -4.96 2.06 7.53
N GLU A 132 -5.05 3.25 8.11
CA GLU A 132 -4.11 3.79 9.10
C GLU A 132 -4.81 3.85 10.46
N LEU A 133 -4.17 3.27 11.47
CA LEU A 133 -4.65 3.26 12.84
C LEU A 133 -4.44 4.64 13.46
N LYS A 134 -5.49 5.14 14.12
CA LYS A 134 -5.39 6.31 14.98
C LYS A 134 -5.12 5.87 16.41
N ARG A 135 -4.34 6.67 17.15
CA ARG A 135 -4.24 6.47 18.59
C ARG A 135 -5.62 6.74 19.22
N PRO A 136 -6.02 5.97 20.23
CA PRO A 136 -7.21 6.29 21.00
C PRO A 136 -7.03 7.65 21.67
N ASP A 137 -8.10 8.44 21.73
CA ASP A 137 -8.12 9.68 22.50
C ASP A 137 -7.86 9.36 23.98
N GLY A 138 -6.79 9.92 24.56
CA GLY A 138 -6.40 9.74 25.97
C GLY A 138 -5.09 8.97 26.24
N ALA A 139 -4.44 8.39 25.24
CA ALA A 139 -3.17 7.64 25.43
C ALA A 139 -1.90 8.54 25.58
N GLY A 140 -2.06 9.81 25.96
CA GLY A 140 -0.99 10.80 26.02
C GLY A 140 -0.30 10.96 27.37
N GLU A 141 -0.75 10.27 28.43
CA GLU A 141 -0.33 10.59 29.81
C GLU A 141 0.47 9.47 30.51
N ALA A 142 0.80 8.38 29.82
CA ALA A 142 1.54 7.25 30.40
C ALA A 142 2.81 6.93 29.63
N ALA A 143 3.73 7.90 29.54
CA ALA A 143 5.15 7.65 29.29
C ALA A 143 5.94 8.93 29.64
N SER A 144 6.29 9.05 30.92
CA SER A 144 7.41 9.86 31.42
C SER A 144 8.34 8.94 32.20
#